data_AF-A0A975DP25-F1
#
_entry.id   AF-A0A975DP25-F1
#
_cell.length_a   1.000
_cell.length_b   1.000
_cell.length_c   1.000
_cell.angle_alpha   90.00
_cell.angle_beta   90.00
_cell.angle_gamma   90.00
#
_symmetry.space_group_name_H-M   'P 1'
#
loop_
_entity.id
_entity.type
_entity.pdbx_description
1 polymer ?
#
loop_
_entity_poly.entity_id
_entity_poly.type
_entity_poly.pdbx_seq_one_letter_code
_entity_poly.pdbx_strand_id
1 'polypeptide(L)'
;MPSLPRIFTPRRRRPDEPALAGPLAILFWCACGITAVPLAGIFSLIAALGPTGAFSAVVDSLSGQSMAAQILRLGLIPQLALFIWSLSFVILTVQRSAHALLVAPWLLATWAVVTALCQFGIRNAMAVDGLTVGDLAALLPGILVQTAGAAAFWGYMREGDRPRRYFSRGTPVPVPTPRT
;
A
#
# COMPACT_ATOMS: atom_id res chain seq x y z
N MET A 1 22.38 -55.25 -4.09
CA MET A 1 22.79 -53.97 -4.70
C MET A 1 22.27 -52.83 -3.82
N PRO A 2 23.12 -51.93 -3.31
CA PRO A 2 22.68 -50.79 -2.50
C PRO A 2 21.96 -49.77 -3.39
N SER A 3 20.76 -49.35 -3.01
CA SER A 3 20.02 -48.30 -3.69
C SER A 3 20.63 -46.93 -3.39
N LEU A 4 21.08 -46.23 -4.42
CA LEU A 4 21.59 -44.86 -4.29
C LEU A 4 20.46 -43.91 -3.85
N PRO A 5 20.74 -42.95 -2.94
CA PRO A 5 19.76 -41.96 -2.50
C PRO A 5 19.41 -41.00 -3.64
N ARG A 6 18.12 -40.78 -3.87
CA ARG A 6 17.63 -39.84 -4.89
C ARG A 6 18.04 -38.42 -4.52
N ILE A 7 18.98 -37.88 -5.28
CA ILE A 7 19.34 -36.45 -5.25
C ILE A 7 18.08 -35.66 -5.60
N PHE A 8 17.63 -34.81 -4.68
CA PHE A 8 16.56 -33.84 -4.93
C PHE A 8 16.99 -32.95 -6.08
N THR A 9 16.44 -33.17 -7.27
CA THR A 9 16.62 -32.24 -8.38
C THR A 9 15.81 -30.98 -8.04
N PRO A 10 16.43 -29.79 -8.03
CA PRO A 10 15.71 -28.55 -7.82
C PRO A 10 14.62 -28.46 -8.89
N ARG A 11 13.38 -28.40 -8.43
CA ARG A 11 12.18 -28.32 -9.28
C ARG A 11 12.35 -27.11 -10.20
N ARG A 12 12.72 -27.35 -11.47
CA ARG A 12 12.78 -26.31 -12.51
C ARG A 12 11.41 -25.63 -12.51
N ARG A 13 11.34 -24.36 -12.07
CA ARG A 13 10.16 -23.53 -12.27
C ARG A 13 9.81 -23.63 -13.74
N ARG A 14 8.57 -24.01 -14.06
CA ARG A 14 8.09 -23.94 -15.44
C ARG A 14 8.24 -22.47 -15.88
N PRO A 15 8.80 -22.20 -17.06
CA PRO A 15 8.93 -20.84 -17.61
C PRO A 15 7.60 -20.06 -17.61
N ASP A 16 6.48 -20.78 -17.62
CA ASP A 16 5.13 -20.23 -17.72
C ASP A 16 4.42 -19.99 -16.39
N GLU A 17 5.05 -20.27 -15.24
CA GLU A 17 4.41 -19.92 -13.96
C GLU A 17 4.44 -18.40 -13.76
N PRO A 18 3.28 -17.75 -13.55
CA PRO A 18 3.26 -16.32 -13.26
C PRO A 18 4.13 -16.05 -12.03
N ALA A 19 5.15 -15.20 -12.16
CA ALA A 19 6.07 -14.88 -11.07
C ALA A 19 5.89 -13.42 -10.64
N LEU A 20 6.17 -13.15 -9.36
CA LEU A 20 6.24 -11.79 -8.86
C LEU A 20 7.53 -11.17 -9.42
N ALA A 21 7.44 -10.38 -10.48
CA ALA A 21 8.60 -9.88 -11.21
C ALA A 21 8.40 -8.46 -11.73
N GLY A 22 9.51 -7.74 -11.92
CA GLY A 22 9.53 -6.37 -12.43
C GLY A 22 8.80 -5.38 -11.50
N PRO A 23 8.01 -4.44 -12.04
CA PRO A 23 7.34 -3.40 -11.24
C PRO A 23 6.46 -3.95 -10.12
N LEU A 24 5.81 -5.11 -10.31
CA LEU A 24 4.98 -5.73 -9.29
C LEU A 24 5.78 -6.17 -8.05
N ALA A 25 7.01 -6.65 -8.26
CA ALA A 25 7.89 -7.03 -7.15
C ALA A 25 8.37 -5.80 -6.37
N ILE A 26 8.65 -4.69 -7.06
CA ILE A 26 9.02 -3.42 -6.46
C ILE A 26 7.85 -2.88 -5.62
N LEU A 27 6.64 -2.86 -6.18
CA LEU A 27 5.42 -2.42 -5.48
C LEU A 27 5.15 -3.27 -4.23
N PHE A 28 5.31 -4.59 -4.34
CA PHE A 28 5.18 -5.48 -3.20
C PHE A 28 6.23 -5.20 -2.13
N TRP A 29 7.50 -5.02 -2.51
CA TRP A 29 8.57 -4.67 -1.58
C TRP A 29 8.29 -3.35 -0.86
N CYS A 30 7.87 -2.31 -1.60
CA CYS A 30 7.46 -1.03 -1.02
C CYS A 30 6.30 -1.20 -0.03
N ALA A 31 5.28 -1.98 -0.37
CA ALA A 31 4.16 -2.23 0.52
C ALA A 31 4.59 -2.97 1.81
N CYS A 32 5.52 -3.92 1.71
CA CYS A 32 6.13 -4.55 2.88
C CYS A 32 6.86 -3.53 3.75
N GLY A 33 7.67 -2.64 3.16
CA GLY A 33 8.39 -1.60 3.90
C GLY A 33 7.46 -0.62 4.61
N ILE A 34 6.44 -0.11 3.92
CA ILE A 34 5.42 0.78 4.49
C ILE A 34 4.69 0.12 5.66
N THR A 35 4.43 -1.19 5.57
CA THR A 35 3.77 -1.95 6.63
C THR A 35 4.72 -2.18 7.81
N ALA A 36 5.99 -2.49 7.56
CA ALA A 36 6.96 -2.84 8.58
C ALA A 36 7.31 -1.67 9.52
N VAL A 37 7.39 -0.44 8.99
CA VAL A 37 7.83 0.74 9.79
C VAL A 37 6.86 1.05 10.95
N PRO A 38 5.53 1.17 10.75
CA PRO A 38 4.58 1.38 11.85
C PRO A 38 4.55 0.23 12.85
N LEU A 39 4.63 -1.02 12.36
CA LEU A 39 4.70 -2.21 13.21
C LEU A 39 5.93 -2.16 14.12
N ALA A 40 7.10 -1.85 13.57
CA ALA A 40 8.34 -1.69 14.34
C ALA A 40 8.19 -0.59 15.40
N GLY A 41 7.60 0.57 15.05
CA GLY A 41 7.36 1.65 16.00
C GLY A 41 6.48 1.24 17.17
N ILE A 42 5.40 0.50 16.92
CA ILE A 42 4.52 -0.02 17.98
C ILE A 42 5.28 -1.02 18.85
N PHE A 43 6.06 -1.93 18.27
CA PHE A 43 6.86 -2.88 19.05
C PHE A 43 7.92 -2.17 19.90
N SER A 44 8.57 -1.12 19.39
CA SER A 44 9.50 -0.30 20.18
C SER A 44 8.81 0.42 21.34
N LEU A 45 7.61 0.96 21.13
CA LEU A 45 6.81 1.57 22.20
C LEU A 45 6.42 0.56 23.27
N ILE A 46 5.98 -0.63 22.88
CA ILE A 46 5.63 -1.72 23.80
C ILE A 46 6.88 -2.18 24.58
N ALA A 47 8.03 -2.27 23.91
CA ALA A 47 9.29 -2.66 24.56
C ALA A 47 9.75 -1.61 25.59
N ALA A 48 9.52 -0.32 25.33
CA ALA A 48 9.96 0.77 26.21
C ALA A 48 8.99 1.03 27.39
N LEU A 49 7.68 0.96 27.15
CA LEU A 49 6.64 1.41 28.09
C LEU A 49 5.74 0.28 28.61
N GLY A 50 5.90 -0.93 28.07
CA GLY A 50 4.94 -2.03 28.25
C GLY A 50 3.69 -1.87 27.36
N PRO A 51 2.88 -2.93 27.21
CA PRO A 51 1.72 -2.95 26.31
C PRO A 51 0.60 -1.98 26.75
N THR A 52 0.35 -1.86 28.05
CA THR A 52 -0.63 -0.92 28.61
C THR A 52 -0.16 0.53 28.48
N GLY A 53 1.12 0.82 28.76
CA GLY A 53 1.72 2.14 28.62
C GLY A 53 1.75 2.63 27.16
N ALA A 54 2.07 1.75 26.22
CA ALA A 54 2.01 2.04 24.78
C ALA A 54 0.59 2.39 24.32
N PHE A 55 -0.42 1.64 24.79
CA PHE A 55 -1.82 1.92 24.47
C PHE A 55 -2.26 3.28 24.99
N SER A 56 -1.98 3.59 26.26
CA SER A 56 -2.30 4.90 26.85
C SER A 56 -1.61 6.04 26.11
N ALA A 57 -0.33 5.90 25.73
CA ALA A 57 0.40 6.91 24.98
C ALA A 57 -0.23 7.20 23.60
N VAL A 58 -0.73 6.16 22.92
CA VAL A 58 -1.45 6.31 21.64
C VAL A 58 -2.79 7.02 21.86
N VAL A 59 -3.55 6.62 22.89
CA VAL A 59 -4.85 7.23 23.20
C VAL A 59 -4.68 8.70 23.60
N ASP A 60 -3.69 9.04 24.40
CA ASP A 60 -3.38 10.42 24.81
C ASP A 60 -2.98 11.28 23.61
N SER A 61 -2.19 10.73 22.68
CA SER A 61 -1.83 11.40 21.43
C SER A 61 -3.05 11.70 20.54
N LEU A 62 -4.09 10.88 20.63
CA LEU A 62 -5.33 11.00 19.86
C LEU A 62 -6.44 11.78 20.58
N SER A 63 -6.31 12.08 21.88
CA SER A 63 -7.37 12.71 22.68
C SER A 63 -7.12 14.20 22.97
N GLY A 64 -5.88 14.69 22.85
CA GLY A 64 -5.53 16.09 23.16
C GLY A 64 -6.31 17.12 22.33
N GLN A 65 -6.86 18.16 22.97
CA GLN A 65 -7.64 19.23 22.32
C GLN A 65 -6.79 20.39 21.76
N SER A 66 -5.46 20.30 21.83
CA SER A 66 -4.58 21.34 21.32
C SER A 66 -4.55 21.37 19.79
N MET A 67 -4.27 22.54 19.22
CA MET A 67 -4.06 22.70 17.77
C MET A 67 -2.96 21.75 17.25
N ALA A 68 -1.89 21.54 18.02
CA ALA A 68 -0.84 20.58 17.70
C ALA A 68 -1.37 19.13 17.63
N ALA A 69 -2.26 18.73 18.55
CA ALA A 69 -2.88 17.42 18.52
C ALA A 69 -3.85 17.27 17.33
N GLN A 70 -4.56 18.33 16.93
CA GLN A 70 -5.41 18.31 15.73
C GLN A 70 -4.57 18.13 14.45
N ILE A 71 -3.45 18.85 14.32
CA ILE A 71 -2.52 18.69 13.18
C ILE A 71 -1.94 17.28 13.17
N LEU A 72 -1.56 16.74 14.33
CA LEU A 72 -1.07 15.36 14.47
C LEU A 72 -2.11 14.33 13.98
N ARG A 73 -3.37 14.45 14.42
CA ARG A 73 -4.46 13.56 13.99
C ARG A 73 -4.66 13.61 12.47
N LEU A 74 -4.68 14.81 11.89
CA LEU A 74 -4.79 14.99 10.44
C LEU A 74 -3.58 14.42 9.69
N GLY A 75 -2.39 14.41 10.29
CA GLY A 75 -1.20 13.75 9.75
C GLY A 75 -1.27 12.21 9.85
N LEU A 76 -1.87 11.68 10.91
CA LEU A 76 -2.01 10.24 11.15
C LEU A 76 -3.05 9.57 10.23
N ILE A 77 -4.13 10.26 9.89
CA ILE A 77 -5.21 9.70 9.06
C ILE A 77 -4.69 9.19 7.69
N PRO A 78 -3.94 9.98 6.89
CA PRO A 78 -3.33 9.50 5.65
C PRO A 78 -2.39 8.32 5.84
N GLN A 79 -1.65 8.30 6.96
CA GLN A 79 -0.70 7.24 7.26
C GLN A 79 -1.40 5.92 7.60
N LEU A 80 -2.51 5.97 8.34
CA LEU A 80 -3.38 4.83 8.59
C LEU A 80 -4.02 4.33 7.29
N ALA A 81 -4.52 5.23 6.44
CA ALA A 81 -5.09 4.86 5.15
C ALA A 81 -4.05 4.17 4.25
N LEU A 82 -2.81 4.67 4.22
CA LEU A 82 -1.72 4.06 3.46
C LEU A 82 -1.33 2.68 4.02
N PHE A 83 -1.31 2.54 5.35
CA PHE A 83 -1.05 1.27 6.02
C PHE A 83 -2.12 0.21 5.70
N ILE A 84 -3.41 0.61 5.71
CA ILE A 84 -4.51 -0.29 5.33
C ILE A 84 -4.34 -0.74 3.87
N TRP A 85 -3.99 0.18 2.97
CA TRP A 85 -3.69 -0.16 1.58
C TRP A 85 -2.51 -1.14 1.48
N SER A 86 -1.39 -0.85 2.14
CA SER A 86 -0.17 -1.66 2.04
C SER A 86 -0.37 -3.07 2.59
N LEU A 87 -1.02 -3.18 3.76
CA LEU A 87 -1.34 -4.46 4.37
C LEU A 87 -2.28 -5.28 3.48
N SER A 88 -3.34 -4.65 2.96
CA SER A 88 -4.27 -5.30 2.03
C SER A 88 -3.55 -5.78 0.77
N PHE A 89 -2.68 -4.95 0.19
CA PHE A 89 -1.92 -5.31 -1.01
C PHE A 89 -0.98 -6.48 -0.76
N VAL A 90 -0.28 -6.50 0.38
CA VAL A 90 0.59 -7.63 0.77
C VAL A 90 -0.22 -8.92 0.90
N ILE A 91 -1.34 -8.89 1.63
CA ILE A 91 -2.21 -10.06 1.83
C ILE A 91 -2.72 -10.58 0.49
N LEU A 92 -3.27 -9.70 -0.35
CA LEU A 92 -3.81 -10.06 -1.65
C LEU A 92 -2.74 -10.59 -2.61
N THR A 93 -1.50 -10.06 -2.51
CA THR A 93 -0.33 -10.54 -3.28
C THR A 93 0.11 -11.92 -2.83
N VAL A 94 0.22 -12.17 -1.53
CA VAL A 94 0.59 -13.48 -0.98
C VAL A 94 -0.47 -14.53 -1.30
N GLN A 95 -1.75 -14.18 -1.18
CA GLN A 95 -2.88 -15.06 -1.53
C GLN A 95 -3.09 -15.20 -3.04
N ARG A 96 -2.44 -14.34 -3.84
CA ARG A 96 -2.58 -14.29 -5.32
C ARG A 96 -4.03 -14.15 -5.76
N SER A 97 -4.78 -13.31 -5.05
CA SER A 97 -6.22 -13.12 -5.25
C SER A 97 -6.52 -12.21 -6.44
N ALA A 98 -7.49 -12.60 -7.27
CA ALA A 98 -7.97 -11.78 -8.38
C ALA A 98 -8.55 -10.43 -7.91
N HIS A 99 -9.06 -10.37 -6.67
CA HIS A 99 -9.57 -9.14 -6.07
C HIS A 99 -8.50 -8.04 -5.93
N ALA A 100 -7.21 -8.39 -5.95
CA ALA A 100 -6.11 -7.41 -5.94
C ALA A 100 -6.23 -6.40 -7.08
N LEU A 101 -6.73 -6.81 -8.25
CA LEU A 101 -6.88 -5.97 -9.43
C LEU A 101 -7.95 -4.88 -9.26
N LEU A 102 -8.89 -5.07 -8.34
CA LEU A 102 -9.96 -4.12 -8.04
C LEU A 102 -9.72 -3.38 -6.73
N VAL A 103 -9.43 -4.11 -5.66
CA VAL A 103 -9.37 -3.57 -4.29
C VAL A 103 -8.15 -2.67 -4.10
N ALA A 104 -6.97 -3.11 -4.56
CA ALA A 104 -5.74 -2.35 -4.38
C ALA A 104 -5.77 -0.95 -5.03
N PRO A 105 -6.21 -0.79 -6.29
CA PRO A 105 -6.25 0.54 -6.90
C PRO A 105 -7.34 1.43 -6.28
N TRP A 106 -8.49 0.88 -5.88
CA TRP A 106 -9.52 1.62 -5.15
C TRP A 106 -9.03 2.13 -3.79
N LEU A 107 -8.39 1.27 -3.00
CA LEU A 107 -7.82 1.67 -1.71
C LEU A 107 -6.75 2.76 -1.87
N LEU A 108 -5.93 2.69 -2.92
CA LEU A 108 -4.91 3.71 -3.18
C LEU A 108 -5.53 5.04 -3.62
N ALA A 109 -6.58 5.00 -4.43
CA ALA A 109 -7.34 6.20 -4.82
C ALA A 109 -8.00 6.85 -3.60
N THR A 110 -8.62 6.06 -2.72
CA THR A 110 -9.19 6.55 -1.46
C THR A 110 -8.10 7.18 -0.59
N TRP A 111 -6.93 6.56 -0.48
CA TRP A 111 -5.79 7.16 0.22
C TRP A 111 -5.42 8.53 -0.36
N ALA A 112 -5.29 8.66 -1.69
CA ALA A 112 -4.95 9.93 -2.32
C ALA A 112 -5.97 11.04 -2.01
N VAL A 113 -7.27 10.72 -2.04
CA VAL A 113 -8.35 11.65 -1.67
C VAL A 113 -8.25 12.05 -0.19
N VAL A 114 -8.08 11.07 0.70
CA VAL A 114 -7.93 11.31 2.14
C VAL A 114 -6.71 12.20 2.41
N THR A 115 -5.59 11.95 1.75
CA THR A 115 -4.38 12.78 1.92
C THR A 115 -4.62 14.20 1.45
N ALA A 116 -5.26 14.41 0.30
CA ALA A 116 -5.58 15.74 -0.18
C ALA A 116 -6.47 16.50 0.84
N LEU A 117 -7.54 15.87 1.31
CA LEU A 117 -8.44 16.46 2.31
C LEU A 117 -7.72 16.80 3.62
N CYS A 118 -6.84 15.91 4.10
CA CYS A 118 -6.07 16.15 5.33
C CYS A 118 -5.04 17.28 5.15
N GLN A 119 -4.36 17.36 4.01
CA GLN A 119 -3.42 18.45 3.72
C GLN A 119 -4.12 19.81 3.66
N PHE A 120 -5.32 19.88 3.06
CA PHE A 120 -6.15 21.08 3.10
C PHE A 120 -6.59 21.42 4.54
N GLY A 121 -7.00 20.41 5.32
CA GLY A 121 -7.39 20.60 6.72
C GLY A 121 -6.26 21.14 7.59
N ILE A 122 -5.04 20.62 7.43
CA ILE A 122 -3.83 21.08 8.14
C ILE A 122 -3.53 22.53 7.77
N ARG A 123 -3.54 22.88 6.47
CA ARG A 123 -3.30 24.27 6.03
C ARG A 123 -4.35 25.22 6.55
N ASN A 124 -5.63 24.85 6.48
CA ASN A 124 -6.72 25.66 7.01
C ASN A 124 -6.60 25.87 8.52
N ALA A 125 -6.18 24.85 9.27
CA ALA A 125 -5.96 24.99 10.71
C ALA A 125 -4.82 25.95 11.05
N MET A 126 -3.78 26.03 10.20
CA MET A 126 -2.61 26.90 10.41
C MET A 126 -2.80 28.34 9.89
N ALA A 127 -3.78 28.55 9.01
CA ALA A 127 -4.02 29.85 8.40
C ALA A 127 -4.80 30.78 9.35
N VAL A 128 -4.09 31.64 10.07
CA VAL A 128 -4.69 32.61 11.01
C VAL A 128 -5.54 33.66 10.27
N ASP A 129 -5.12 34.07 9.08
CA ASP A 129 -5.78 35.10 8.25
C ASP A 129 -6.61 34.51 7.08
N GLY A 130 -6.84 33.20 7.08
CA GLY A 130 -7.50 32.47 5.99
C GLY A 130 -6.56 31.95 4.90
N LEU A 131 -7.07 31.06 4.04
CA LEU A 131 -6.29 30.39 3.00
C LEU A 131 -5.89 31.37 1.88
N THR A 132 -4.59 31.60 1.71
CA THR A 132 -4.08 32.42 0.60
C THR A 132 -3.91 31.58 -0.68
N VAL A 133 -3.85 32.26 -1.84
CA VAL A 133 -3.53 31.61 -3.13
C VAL A 133 -2.13 30.97 -3.08
N GLY A 134 -1.19 31.57 -2.34
CA GLY A 134 0.15 31.03 -2.15
C GLY A 134 0.16 29.71 -1.37
N ASP A 135 -0.67 29.58 -0.34
CA ASP A 135 -0.81 28.33 0.43
C ASP A 135 -1.37 27.20 -0.44
N LEU A 136 -2.33 27.53 -1.31
CA LEU A 136 -2.92 26.56 -2.24
C LEU A 136 -1.89 26.12 -3.29
N ALA A 137 -1.13 27.06 -3.84
CA ALA A 137 -0.06 26.77 -4.80
C ALA A 137 1.04 25.88 -4.20
N ALA A 138 1.34 26.03 -2.92
CA ALA A 138 2.32 25.19 -2.21
C ALA A 138 1.84 23.75 -2.01
N LEU A 139 0.53 23.49 -1.95
CA LEU A 139 -0.03 22.14 -1.81
C LEU A 139 -0.08 21.38 -3.14
N LEU A 140 -0.26 22.08 -4.25
CA LEU A 140 -0.51 21.48 -5.56
C LEU A 140 0.56 20.47 -5.99
N PRO A 141 1.88 20.74 -5.90
CA PRO A 141 2.89 19.77 -6.33
C PRO A 141 2.78 18.43 -5.59
N GLY A 142 2.56 18.47 -4.27
CA GLY A 142 2.43 17.28 -3.45
C GLY A 142 1.18 16.46 -3.78
N ILE A 143 0.04 17.13 -3.99
CA ILE A 143 -1.22 16.47 -4.38
C ILE A 143 -1.10 15.89 -5.80
N LEU A 144 -0.48 16.62 -6.73
CA LEU A 144 -0.27 16.17 -8.11
C LEU A 144 0.60 14.93 -8.18
N VAL A 145 1.71 14.89 -7.44
CA VAL A 145 2.59 13.71 -7.41
C VAL A 145 1.85 12.48 -6.85
N GLN A 146 1.07 12.65 -5.78
CA GLN A 146 0.32 11.55 -5.18
C GLN A 146 -0.81 11.04 -6.08
N THR A 147 -1.57 11.95 -6.68
CA THR A 147 -2.65 11.60 -7.62
C THR A 147 -2.11 10.98 -8.90
N ALA A 148 -1.00 11.48 -9.44
CA ALA A 148 -0.30 10.88 -10.57
C ALA A 148 0.20 9.47 -10.23
N GLY A 149 0.78 9.27 -9.04
CA GLY A 149 1.20 7.95 -8.57
C GLY A 149 0.04 6.96 -8.43
N ALA A 150 -1.08 7.41 -7.85
CA ALA A 150 -2.30 6.60 -7.73
C ALA A 150 -2.89 6.25 -9.10
N ALA A 151 -2.93 7.21 -10.05
CA ALA A 151 -3.40 6.99 -11.41
C ALA A 151 -2.48 6.05 -12.19
N ALA A 152 -1.17 6.19 -12.05
CA ALA A 152 -0.19 5.30 -12.68
C ALA A 152 -0.34 3.86 -12.15
N PHE A 153 -0.50 3.69 -10.84
CA PHE A 153 -0.78 2.39 -10.24
C PHE A 153 -2.12 1.81 -10.70
N TRP A 154 -3.15 2.65 -10.80
CA TRP A 154 -4.46 2.26 -11.30
C TRP A 154 -4.38 1.73 -12.73
N GLY A 155 -3.76 2.49 -13.64
CA GLY A 155 -3.51 2.07 -15.02
C GLY A 155 -2.70 0.78 -15.07
N TYR A 156 -1.64 0.67 -14.28
CA TYR A 156 -0.83 -0.54 -14.20
C TYR A 156 -1.65 -1.77 -13.79
N MET A 157 -2.49 -1.67 -12.75
CA MET A 157 -3.30 -2.80 -12.27
C MET A 157 -4.46 -3.14 -13.20
N ARG A 158 -5.04 -2.15 -13.89
CA ARG A 158 -6.16 -2.36 -14.81
C ARG A 158 -5.72 -2.87 -16.17
N GLU A 159 -4.66 -2.34 -16.75
CA GLU A 159 -4.27 -2.59 -18.14
C GLU A 159 -3.02 -3.48 -18.25
N GLY A 160 -2.24 -3.58 -17.17
CA GLY A 160 -1.01 -4.36 -17.19
C GLY A 160 -1.26 -5.87 -17.33
N ASP A 161 -0.67 -6.46 -18.36
CA ASP A 161 -0.68 -7.91 -18.57
C ASP A 161 -0.04 -8.67 -17.40
N ARG A 162 1.02 -8.11 -16.81
CA ARG A 162 1.77 -8.73 -15.71
C ARG A 162 0.95 -8.91 -14.43
N PRO A 163 0.34 -7.86 -13.83
CA PRO A 163 -0.51 -8.03 -12.66
C PRO A 163 -1.70 -8.94 -12.96
N ARG A 164 -2.34 -8.79 -14.13
CA ARG A 164 -3.44 -9.68 -14.54
C ARG A 164 -3.00 -11.14 -14.51
N ARG A 165 -1.95 -11.52 -15.24
CA ARG A 165 -1.43 -12.91 -15.26
C ARG A 165 -1.04 -13.43 -13.88
N TYR A 166 -0.53 -12.57 -12.99
CA TYR A 166 -0.13 -12.97 -11.64
C TYR A 166 -1.33 -13.28 -10.72
N PHE A 167 -2.38 -12.46 -10.79
CA PHE A 167 -3.56 -12.50 -9.91
C PHE A 167 -4.73 -13.32 -10.48
N SER A 168 -4.81 -13.52 -11.80
CA SER A 168 -5.92 -14.21 -12.48
C SER A 168 -5.67 -15.70 -12.72
N ARG A 169 -5.00 -16.40 -11.79
CA ARG A 169 -4.78 -17.87 -11.86
C ARG A 169 -6.13 -18.60 -11.97
N GLY A 170 -6.67 -18.77 -13.18
CA GLY A 170 -7.97 -19.42 -13.36
C GLY A 170 -8.61 -19.37 -14.75
N THR A 171 -8.32 -18.38 -15.60
CA THR A 171 -8.88 -18.40 -16.98
C THR A 171 -7.84 -18.94 -17.96
N PRO A 172 -8.02 -20.15 -18.50
CA PRO A 172 -7.18 -20.64 -19.58
C PRO A 172 -7.27 -19.65 -20.75
N VAL A 173 -6.11 -19.21 -21.25
CA VAL A 173 -6.05 -18.53 -22.54
C VAL A 173 -6.54 -19.55 -23.58
N PRO A 174 -7.60 -19.25 -24.35
CA PRO A 174 -8.07 -20.18 -25.36
C PRO A 174 -6.94 -20.41 -26.36
N VAL A 175 -6.49 -21.67 -26.46
CA VAL A 175 -5.54 -22.09 -27.48
C VAL A 175 -6.24 -21.89 -28.82
N PRO A 176 -5.68 -21.09 -29.76
CA PRO A 176 -6.27 -20.96 -31.08
C PRO A 176 -6.29 -22.34 -31.73
N THR A 177 -7.49 -22.88 -31.98
CA THR A 177 -7.67 -24.12 -32.72
C THR A 177 -7.06 -23.94 -34.11
N PRO A 178 -6.15 -24.82 -34.56
CA PRO A 178 -5.65 -24.77 -35.92
C PRO A 178 -6.83 -24.92 -36.88
N ARG A 179 -6.99 -23.94 -37.77
CA ARG A 179 -7.95 -24.04 -38.87
C ARG A 179 -7.45 -25.15 -39.80
N THR A 180 -8.15 -26.27 -39.84
CA THR A 180 -8.04 -27.29 -40.88
C THR A 180 -8.71 -26.81 -42.16
#